data_AF-A0A2E6U129-F1
#
_entry.id   AF-A0A2E6U129-F1
#
_cell.length_a   1.000
_cell.length_b   1.000
_cell.length_c   1.000
_cell.angle_alpha   90.00
_cell.angle_beta   90.00
_cell.angle_gamma   90.00
#
_symmetry.space_group_name_H-M   'P 1'
#
loop_
_entity.id
_entity.type
_entity.pdbx_description
1 polymer ?
#
loop_
_entity_poly.entity_id
_entity_poly.type
_entity_poly.pdbx_seq_one_letter_code
_entity_poly.pdbx_strand_id
1 'polypeptide(L)'
;MALYEHIFIARQDISAQQVEGLVDMAQAVLEENGGKITKNEYWGLKSLAYRVKKNRKGHYTLLNIEADHAAVAELERRISLNDDIIRHMTLRVEEHEADESIQMRNKNRDERRSARREEGNYEREAS
;
A
#
# COMPACT_ATOMS: atom_id res chain seq x y z
N MET A 1 4.13 -22.34 -5.54
CA MET A 1 4.82 -21.06 -5.29
C MET A 1 4.55 -20.64 -3.85
N ALA A 2 5.46 -19.89 -3.24
CA ALA A 2 5.24 -19.40 -1.88
C ALA A 2 4.39 -18.12 -1.93
N LEU A 3 3.61 -17.91 -0.88
CA LEU A 3 2.80 -16.71 -0.72
C LEU A 3 3.53 -15.73 0.20
N TYR A 4 3.52 -14.47 -0.20
CA TYR A 4 4.10 -13.39 0.56
C TYR A 4 3.12 -12.23 0.68
N GLU A 5 3.23 -11.50 1.76
CA GLU A 5 2.65 -10.18 1.94
C GLU A 5 3.79 -9.18 2.02
N HIS A 6 3.78 -8.21 1.11
CA HIS A 6 4.77 -7.16 1.06
C HIS A 6 4.11 -5.83 1.35
N ILE A 7 4.55 -5.16 2.40
CA ILE A 7 4.08 -3.84 2.78
C ILE A 7 5.21 -2.87 2.56
N PHE A 8 4.95 -1.78 1.85
CA PHE A 8 5.87 -0.66 1.78
C PHE A 8 5.20 0.65 2.17
N ILE A 9 6.04 1.56 2.64
CA ILE A 9 5.67 2.93 3.00
C ILE A 9 6.46 3.85 2.08
N ALA A 10 5.75 4.61 1.26
CA ALA A 10 6.35 5.65 0.43
C ALA A 10 6.34 7.02 1.14
N ARG A 11 7.21 7.94 0.69
CA ARG A 11 7.33 9.31 1.24
C ARG A 11 6.00 10.05 1.17
N GLN A 12 5.78 11.03 2.05
CA GLN A 12 4.50 11.75 2.13
C GLN A 12 4.29 12.82 1.03
N ASP A 13 5.34 13.15 0.29
CA ASP A 13 5.36 14.26 -0.67
C ASP A 13 5.15 13.81 -2.12
N ILE A 14 5.03 12.51 -2.36
CA ILE A 14 4.69 11.96 -3.68
C ILE A 14 3.18 11.82 -3.82
N SER A 15 2.68 11.92 -5.06
CA SER A 15 1.26 11.76 -5.35
C SER A 15 0.81 10.30 -5.32
N ALA A 16 -0.50 10.06 -5.21
CA ALA A 16 -1.05 8.70 -5.33
C ALA A 16 -0.69 8.05 -6.68
N GLN A 17 -0.63 8.82 -7.78
CA GLN A 17 -0.21 8.32 -9.09
C GLN A 17 1.25 7.85 -9.10
N GLN A 18 2.13 8.54 -8.36
CA GLN A 18 3.51 8.11 -8.21
C GLN A 18 3.62 6.83 -7.37
N VAL A 19 2.76 6.67 -6.36
CA VAL A 19 2.66 5.42 -5.59
C VAL A 19 2.21 4.26 -6.48
N GLU A 20 1.24 4.47 -7.37
CA GLU A 20 0.83 3.46 -8.36
C GLU A 20 2.01 3.07 -9.26
N GLY A 21 2.81 4.04 -9.72
CA GLY A 21 4.03 3.74 -10.48
C GLY A 21 5.06 2.90 -9.72
N LEU A 22 5.11 2.99 -8.37
CA LEU A 22 5.95 2.10 -7.56
C LEU A 22 5.40 0.67 -7.52
N VAL A 23 4.07 0.52 -7.54
CA VAL A 23 3.43 -0.79 -7.66
C VAL A 23 3.67 -1.39 -9.03
N ASP A 24 3.53 -0.61 -10.10
CA ASP A 24 3.77 -1.08 -11.47
C ASP A 24 5.23 -1.53 -11.64
N MET A 25 6.17 -0.79 -11.05
CA MET A 25 7.58 -1.20 -11.00
C MET A 25 7.70 -2.55 -10.28
N ALA A 26 7.11 -2.70 -9.09
CA ALA A 26 7.13 -3.94 -8.33
C ALA A 26 6.52 -5.12 -9.11
N GLN A 27 5.41 -4.89 -9.81
CA GLN A 27 4.77 -5.87 -10.66
C GLN A 27 5.68 -6.32 -11.79
N ALA A 28 6.32 -5.38 -12.50
CA ALA A 28 7.27 -5.71 -13.57
C ALA A 28 8.46 -6.54 -13.06
N VAL A 29 9.02 -6.22 -11.88
CA VAL A 29 10.08 -7.04 -11.27
C VAL A 29 9.62 -8.48 -11.07
N LEU A 30 8.43 -8.65 -10.50
CA LEU A 30 7.91 -9.96 -10.16
C LEU A 30 7.62 -10.76 -11.43
N GLU A 31 6.97 -10.16 -12.43
CA GLU A 31 6.66 -10.80 -13.71
C GLU A 31 7.92 -11.24 -14.46
N GLU A 32 8.97 -10.39 -14.49
CA GLU A 32 10.29 -10.73 -15.06
C GLU A 32 10.91 -11.97 -14.41
N ASN A 33 10.60 -12.24 -13.14
CA ASN A 33 11.14 -13.34 -12.35
C ASN A 33 10.11 -14.46 -12.11
N GLY A 34 9.01 -14.49 -12.87
CA GLY A 34 8.00 -15.56 -12.84
C GLY A 34 7.05 -15.52 -11.63
N GLY A 35 7.01 -14.41 -10.89
CA GLY A 35 6.03 -14.13 -9.85
C GLY A 35 4.88 -13.24 -10.33
N LYS A 36 3.86 -13.06 -9.48
CA LYS A 36 2.75 -12.14 -9.74
C LYS A 36 2.22 -11.52 -8.46
N ILE A 37 1.55 -10.38 -8.60
CA ILE A 37 0.78 -9.75 -7.53
C ILE A 37 -0.67 -10.25 -7.65
N THR A 38 -1.19 -10.87 -6.59
CA THR A 38 -2.58 -11.37 -6.53
C THR A 38 -3.54 -10.32 -6.00
N LYS A 39 -3.06 -9.39 -5.17
CA LYS A 39 -3.85 -8.31 -4.58
C LYS A 39 -2.98 -7.10 -4.34
N ASN A 40 -3.52 -5.92 -4.62
CA ASN A 40 -2.92 -4.64 -4.26
C ASN A 40 -3.95 -3.83 -3.47
N GLU A 41 -3.57 -3.40 -2.27
CA GLU A 41 -4.38 -2.51 -1.44
C GLU A 41 -3.62 -1.23 -1.10
N TYR A 42 -4.14 -0.11 -1.57
CA TYR A 42 -3.65 1.20 -1.21
C TYR A 42 -4.41 1.78 -0.01
N TRP A 43 -3.77 1.75 1.16
CA TRP A 43 -4.37 2.21 2.42
C TRP A 43 -4.40 3.73 2.57
N GLY A 44 -3.75 4.47 1.66
CA GLY A 44 -3.69 5.93 1.71
C GLY A 44 -2.55 6.48 2.56
N LEU A 45 -2.61 7.80 2.78
CA LEU A 45 -1.64 8.53 3.59
C LEU A 45 -1.98 8.36 5.09
N LYS A 46 -1.10 7.70 5.85
CA LYS A 46 -1.27 7.50 7.30
C LYS A 46 -0.16 8.16 8.11
N SER A 47 -0.47 8.55 9.34
CA SER A 47 0.51 9.07 10.29
C SER A 47 1.39 7.96 10.87
N LEU A 48 2.69 8.22 10.92
CA LEU A 48 3.66 7.33 11.57
C LEU A 48 3.73 7.63 13.06
N ALA A 49 3.96 6.61 13.89
CA ALA A 49 4.13 6.77 15.34
C ALA A 49 5.38 7.62 15.68
N TYR A 50 6.40 7.57 14.84
CA TYR A 50 7.63 8.37 14.94
C TYR A 50 8.15 8.73 13.55
N ARG A 51 9.12 9.66 13.48
CA ARG A 51 9.68 10.08 12.19
C ARG A 51 10.54 8.97 11.57
N VAL A 52 10.25 8.61 10.33
CA VAL A 52 11.06 7.68 9.52
C VAL A 52 11.61 8.44 8.32
N LYS A 53 12.93 8.44 8.13
CA LYS A 53 13.61 9.25 7.09
C LYS A 53 13.05 10.69 7.00
N LYS A 54 12.89 11.37 8.14
CA LYS A 54 12.31 12.73 8.31
C LYS A 54 10.81 12.90 7.99
N ASN A 55 10.10 11.85 7.57
CA ASN A 55 8.67 11.88 7.28
C ASN A 55 7.84 11.60 8.55
N ARG A 56 6.70 12.29 8.72
CA ARG A 56 5.72 12.04 9.81
C ARG A 56 4.47 11.31 9.32
N LYS A 57 4.24 11.30 8.03
CA LYS A 57 3.21 10.53 7.34
C LYS A 57 3.86 9.69 6.25
N GLY A 58 3.14 8.73 5.71
CA GLY A 58 3.59 7.94 4.58
C GLY A 58 2.41 7.27 3.88
N HIS A 59 2.59 7.01 2.58
CA HIS A 59 1.63 6.27 1.78
C HIS A 59 1.84 4.78 2.01
N TYR A 60 0.82 4.10 2.50
CA TYR A 60 0.90 2.67 2.79
C TYR A 60 0.25 1.87 1.66
N THR A 61 0.97 0.85 1.21
CA THR A 61 0.49 -0.11 0.22
C THR A 61 0.83 -1.52 0.68
N LEU A 62 -0.16 -2.40 0.59
CA LEU A 62 -0.02 -3.85 0.80
C LEU A 62 -0.11 -4.56 -0.54
N LEU A 63 0.81 -5.47 -0.80
CA LEU A 63 0.85 -6.32 -1.98
C LEU A 63 0.84 -7.79 -1.54
N ASN A 64 -0.12 -8.55 -2.03
CA ASN A 64 -0.10 -10.00 -1.92
C ASN A 64 0.62 -10.55 -3.14
N ILE A 65 1.66 -11.34 -2.89
CA ILE A 65 2.58 -11.81 -3.92
C ILE A 65 2.57 -13.34 -3.91
N GLU A 66 2.45 -13.92 -5.10
CA GLU A 66 2.70 -15.34 -5.34
C GLU A 66 3.95 -15.43 -6.20
N ALA A 67 5.06 -15.86 -5.61
CA ALA A 67 6.34 -15.91 -6.31
C ALA A 67 7.33 -16.87 -5.63
N ASP A 68 8.41 -17.19 -6.34
CA ASP A 68 9.56 -17.87 -5.75
C ASP A 68 10.43 -16.90 -4.96
N HIS A 69 11.23 -17.42 -4.03
CA HIS A 69 12.06 -16.60 -3.14
C HIS A 69 13.03 -15.68 -3.90
N ALA A 70 13.56 -16.13 -5.05
CA ALA A 70 14.46 -15.32 -5.87
C ALA A 70 13.80 -14.05 -6.41
N ALA A 71 12.54 -14.15 -6.85
CA ALA A 71 11.78 -13.00 -7.35
C ALA A 71 11.51 -11.97 -6.24
N VAL A 72 11.18 -12.46 -5.03
CA VAL A 72 10.96 -11.59 -3.86
C VAL A 72 12.26 -10.93 -3.41
N ALA A 73 13.39 -11.63 -3.43
CA ALA A 73 14.69 -11.06 -3.10
C ALA A 73 15.09 -9.95 -4.09
N GLU A 74 14.81 -10.11 -5.38
CA GLU A 74 15.05 -9.07 -6.37
C GLU A 74 14.12 -7.86 -6.19
N LEU A 75 12.86 -8.10 -5.84
CA LEU A 75 11.91 -7.04 -5.47
C LEU A 75 12.43 -6.22 -4.27
N GLU A 76 12.84 -6.90 -3.19
CA GLU A 76 13.39 -6.24 -2.00
C GLU A 76 14.64 -5.42 -2.34
N ARG A 77 15.52 -5.96 -3.19
CA ARG A 77 16.70 -5.25 -3.67
C ARG A 77 16.32 -3.96 -4.41
N ARG A 78 15.42 -4.03 -5.40
CA ARG A 78 14.97 -2.85 -6.16
C ARG A 78 14.25 -1.83 -5.28
N ILE A 79 13.41 -2.28 -4.34
CA ILE A 79 12.71 -1.42 -3.39
C ILE A 79 13.67 -0.74 -2.42
N SER A 80 14.70 -1.45 -1.94
CA SER A 80 15.69 -0.88 -1.01
C SER A 80 16.53 0.24 -1.63
N LEU A 81 16.73 0.19 -2.96
CA LEU A 81 17.45 1.20 -3.74
C LEU A 81 16.58 2.42 -4.08
N ASN A 82 15.26 2.31 -3.91
CA ASN A 82 14.35 3.38 -4.24
C ASN A 82 14.19 4.36 -3.06
N ASP A 83 14.62 5.60 -3.24
CA ASP A 83 14.56 6.64 -2.22
C ASP A 83 13.13 7.09 -1.86
N ASP A 84 12.16 6.86 -2.76
CA ASP A 84 10.75 7.14 -2.49
C ASP A 84 10.14 6.16 -1.50
N ILE A 85 10.77 5.00 -1.27
CA ILE A 85 10.35 4.03 -0.28
C ILE A 85 11.14 4.26 1.01
N ILE A 86 10.43 4.65 2.06
CA ILE A 86 11.04 4.97 3.36
C ILE A 86 11.18 3.74 4.25
N ARG A 87 10.33 2.72 4.04
CA ARG A 87 10.36 1.46 4.76
C ARG A 87 9.60 0.40 3.98
N HIS A 88 10.02 -0.86 4.09
CA HIS A 88 9.27 -2.01 3.62
C HIS A 88 9.38 -3.17 4.61
N MET A 89 8.50 -4.15 4.46
CA MET A 89 8.51 -5.41 5.19
C MET A 89 7.88 -6.47 4.30
N THR A 90 8.53 -7.61 4.20
CA THR A 90 7.99 -8.78 3.51
C THR A 90 7.80 -9.90 4.53
N LEU A 91 6.63 -10.52 4.50
CA LEU A 91 6.28 -11.66 5.34
C LEU A 91 5.90 -12.82 4.43
N ARG A 92 6.44 -14.01 4.71
CA ARG A 92 5.95 -15.23 4.10
C ARG A 92 4.73 -15.70 4.86
N VAL A 93 3.66 -16.00 4.14
CA VAL A 93 2.39 -16.45 4.70
C VAL A 93 2.01 -17.82 4.16
N GLU A 94 1.16 -18.53 4.90
CA GLU A 94 0.63 -19.83 4.46
C GLU A 94 -0.56 -19.66 3.50
N GLU A 95 -1.35 -18.61 3.69
CA GLU A 95 -2.54 -18.27 2.90
C GLU A 95 -2.70 -16.75 2.79
N HIS A 96 -3.29 -16.28 1.69
CA HIS A 96 -3.69 -14.88 1.53
C HIS A 96 -5.13 -14.70 2.01
N GLU A 97 -5.37 -13.69 2.85
CA GLU A 97 -6.75 -13.30 3.19
C GLU A 97 -7.47 -12.76 1.94
N ALA A 98 -8.57 -13.42 1.56
CA ALA A 98 -9.40 -13.03 0.42
C ALA A 98 -10.16 -11.71 0.66
N ASP A 99 -10.51 -11.46 1.92
CA ASP A 99 -11.27 -10.31 2.36
C ASP A 99 -10.46 -9.01 2.34
N GLU A 100 -11.11 -7.85 2.22
CA GLU A 100 -10.46 -6.54 2.44
C GLU A 100 -9.76 -6.51 3.79
N SER A 101 -8.53 -5.99 3.83
CA SER A 101 -7.84 -5.82 5.11
C SER A 101 -8.61 -4.91 6.05
N ILE A 102 -8.35 -5.06 7.35
CA ILE A 102 -8.90 -4.19 8.40
C ILE A 102 -8.63 -2.70 8.09
N GLN A 103 -7.49 -2.40 7.46
CA GLN A 103 -7.14 -1.03 7.09
C GLN A 103 -8.06 -0.47 6.00
N MET A 104 -8.37 -1.27 4.98
CA MET A 104 -9.30 -0.89 3.91
C MET A 104 -10.74 -0.78 4.42
N ARG A 105 -11.19 -1.73 5.25
CA ARG A 105 -12.52 -1.67 5.88
C ARG A 105 -12.71 -0.41 6.71
N ASN A 106 -11.70 -0.02 7.49
CA ASN A 106 -11.74 1.20 8.29
C ASN A 106 -11.75 2.46 7.40
N LYS A 107 -10.91 2.50 6.36
CA LYS A 107 -10.87 3.61 5.40
C LYS A 107 -12.23 3.81 4.73
N ASN A 108 -12.81 2.75 4.17
CA ASN A 108 -14.12 2.77 3.53
C ASN A 108 -15.22 3.27 4.49
N ARG A 109 -15.15 2.87 5.77
CA ARG A 109 -16.10 3.33 6.79
C ARG A 109 -15.96 4.82 7.10
N ASP A 110 -14.73 5.31 7.20
CA ASP A 110 -14.44 6.72 7.49
C ASP A 110 -14.82 7.64 6.33
N GLU A 111 -14.60 7.20 5.09
CA GLU A 111 -15.01 7.91 3.87
C GLU A 111 -16.54 8.03 3.80
N ARG A 112 -17.28 6.93 4.01
CA ARG A 112 -18.76 6.94 4.07
C ARG A 112 -19.30 7.88 5.15
N ARG A 113 -18.62 7.93 6.30
CA ARG A 113 -19.01 8.81 7.41
C ARG A 113 -18.77 10.28 7.09
N SER A 114 -17.69 10.58 6.37
CA SER A 114 -17.34 11.94 5.97
C SER A 114 -18.32 12.48 4.93
N ALA A 115 -18.63 11.69 3.89
CA ALA A 115 -19.59 12.08 2.85
C ALA A 115 -20.97 12.44 3.42
N ARG A 116 -21.48 11.64 4.35
CA ARG A 116 -22.79 11.89 4.99
C ARG A 116 -22.82 13.16 5.84
N ARG A 117 -21.68 13.60 6.37
CA ARG A 117 -21.57 14.86 7.13
C ARG A 117 -21.54 16.07 6.23
N GLU A 118 -20.90 15.96 5.08
CA GLU A 118 -20.85 17.01 4.07
C GLU A 118 -22.25 17.27 3.50
N GLU A 119 -22.98 16.22 3.09
CA GLU A 119 -24.37 16.33 2.61
C GLU A 119 -25.28 17.07 3.61
N GLY A 120 -25.23 16.69 4.89
CA GLY A 120 -26.05 17.34 5.93
C GLY A 120 -25.63 18.79 6.25
N ASN A 121 -24.42 19.21 5.87
CA ASN A 121 -23.98 20.60 6.02
C ASN A 121 -24.49 21.47 4.86
N TYR A 122 -24.47 20.94 3.63
CA TYR A 122 -25.05 21.62 2.46
C TYR A 122 -26.57 21.83 2.58
N GLU A 123 -27.31 20.83 3.09
CA GLU A 123 -28.75 20.97 3.31
C GLU A 123 -29.12 22.03 4.36
N ARG A 124 -28.25 22.25 5.35
CA ARG A 124 -28.43 23.29 6.39
C ARG A 124 -28.08 24.69 5.90
N GLU A 125 -27.14 24.83 4.97
CA GLU A 125 -26.75 26.12 4.39
C GLU A 125 -27.73 26.60 3.30
N ALA A 126 -28.53 25.68 2.74
CA ALA A 126 -29.53 25.97 1.70
C ALA A 126 -30.96 26.27 2.23
N SER A 127 -31.18 26.21 3.55
CA SER A 127 -32.46 26.50 4.23
C SER A 127 -32.40 27.83 4.99
#